data_AF-A0A359LS15-F1
#
_entry.id   AF-A0A359LS15-F1
#
_cell.length_a   1.000
_cell.length_b   1.000
_cell.length_c   1.000
_cell.angle_alpha   90.00
_cell.angle_beta   90.00
_cell.angle_gamma   90.00
#
_symmetry.space_group_name_H-M   'P 1'
#
loop_
_entity.id
_entity.type
_entity.pdbx_description
1 polymer ?
#
loop_
_entity_poly.entity_id
_entity_poly.type
_entity_poly.pdbx_seq_one_letter_code
_entity_poly.pdbx_strand_id
1 'polypeptide(L)'
;MRSALAVLLAAGAAAAQPTPQEPWERMIESKRAVTEYLQNRAREITARAAAEIASPAAWEPVRARRLEELRDMLGLLPWPARTPLNVRVAATLDKGSYTVETIAFESLPRIYVTA
;
A
#
# COMPACT_ATOMS: atom_id res chain seq x y z
N MET A 1 6.99 -84.39 -16.17
CA MET A 1 6.46 -83.61 -17.33
C MET A 1 5.71 -82.43 -16.74
N ARG A 2 6.37 -81.28 -16.64
CA ARG A 2 6.31 -80.15 -17.57
C ARG A 2 5.06 -79.28 -17.37
N SER A 3 5.33 -78.06 -16.89
CA SER A 3 4.66 -76.80 -17.31
C SER A 3 3.36 -76.43 -16.58
N ALA A 4 3.06 -75.17 -16.26
CA ALA A 4 3.83 -73.92 -16.22
C ALA A 4 2.98 -72.88 -15.44
N LEU A 5 3.66 -71.95 -14.75
CA LEU A 5 3.07 -70.77 -14.13
C LEU A 5 2.29 -69.91 -15.15
N ALA A 6 1.13 -69.40 -14.75
CA ALA A 6 0.55 -68.21 -15.33
C ALA A 6 0.79 -67.04 -14.36
N VAL A 7 1.84 -66.26 -14.64
CA VAL A 7 2.17 -65.02 -13.94
C VAL A 7 1.21 -63.92 -14.37
N LEU A 8 0.55 -63.32 -13.39
CA LEU A 8 -0.21 -62.07 -13.49
C LEU A 8 0.69 -60.95 -14.03
N LEU A 9 0.42 -60.46 -15.24
CA LEU A 9 0.98 -59.21 -15.76
C LEU A 9 -0.03 -58.08 -15.51
N ALA A 10 0.08 -57.44 -14.34
CA ALA A 10 -0.46 -56.12 -14.13
C ALA A 10 0.42 -55.12 -14.91
N ALA A 11 0.00 -54.74 -16.11
CA ALA A 11 0.63 -53.67 -16.86
C ALA A 11 0.40 -52.35 -16.10
N GLY A 12 1.43 -51.91 -15.37
CA GLY A 12 1.42 -50.64 -14.67
C GLY A 12 1.19 -49.50 -15.66
N ALA A 13 0.18 -48.67 -15.39
CA ALA A 13 0.07 -47.36 -16.00
C ALA A 13 1.34 -46.57 -15.65
N ALA A 14 2.28 -46.48 -16.58
CA ALA A 14 3.31 -45.47 -16.54
C ALA A 14 2.61 -44.13 -16.65
N ALA A 15 2.32 -43.50 -15.51
CA ALA A 15 1.90 -42.12 -15.47
C ALA A 15 2.96 -41.33 -16.23
N ALA A 16 2.59 -40.70 -17.34
CA ALA A 16 3.45 -39.80 -18.08
C ALA A 16 3.98 -38.76 -17.09
N GLN A 17 5.26 -38.87 -16.72
CA GLN A 17 5.87 -37.86 -15.87
C GLN A 17 5.91 -36.57 -16.69
N PRO A 18 5.39 -35.44 -16.18
CA PRO A 18 5.53 -34.18 -16.88
C PRO A 18 7.01 -33.93 -17.15
N THR A 19 7.33 -33.56 -18.38
CA THR A 19 8.70 -33.26 -18.82
C THR A 19 9.32 -32.26 -17.83
N PRO A 20 10.57 -32.46 -17.37
CA PRO A 20 11.20 -31.52 -16.45
C PRO A 20 11.20 -30.12 -17.06
N GLN A 21 10.37 -29.23 -16.51
CA GLN A 21 10.30 -27.83 -16.93
C GLN A 21 11.67 -27.20 -16.64
N GLU A 22 12.18 -26.38 -17.56
CA GLU A 22 13.47 -25.74 -17.33
C GLU A 22 13.39 -24.82 -16.09
N PRO A 23 14.42 -24.72 -15.24
CA PRO A 23 14.34 -23.95 -14.00
C PRO A 23 13.88 -22.50 -14.18
N TRP A 24 14.23 -21.87 -15.31
CA TRP A 24 13.82 -20.51 -15.64
C TRP A 24 12.34 -20.39 -16.02
N GLU A 25 11.74 -21.44 -16.61
CA GLU A 25 10.31 -21.47 -16.95
C GLU A 25 9.46 -21.50 -15.67
N ARG A 26 9.83 -22.35 -14.70
CA ARG A 26 9.19 -22.38 -13.38
C ARG A 26 9.31 -21.04 -12.66
N MET A 27 10.46 -20.37 -12.77
CA MET A 27 10.66 -19.05 -12.20
C MET A 27 9.73 -18.01 -12.83
N ILE A 28 9.58 -18.00 -14.16
CA ILE A 28 8.68 -17.07 -14.86
C ILE A 28 7.22 -17.33 -14.46
N GLU A 29 6.80 -18.60 -14.42
CA GLU A 29 5.46 -18.99 -14.01
C GLU A 29 5.16 -18.59 -12.57
N SER A 30 6.10 -18.87 -11.65
CA SER A 30 6.00 -18.45 -10.25
C SER A 30 5.91 -16.93 -10.12
N LYS A 31 6.76 -16.18 -10.84
CA LYS A 31 6.69 -14.72 -10.85
C LYS A 31 5.33 -14.22 -11.33
N ARG A 32 4.76 -14.82 -12.38
CA ARG A 32 3.43 -14.47 -12.89
C ARG A 32 2.36 -14.73 -11.85
N ALA A 33 2.33 -15.93 -11.28
CA ALA A 33 1.36 -16.32 -10.26
C ALA A 33 1.42 -15.41 -9.03
N VAL A 34 2.63 -15.11 -8.52
CA VAL A 34 2.82 -14.19 -7.39
C VAL A 34 2.38 -12.77 -7.76
N THR A 35 2.72 -12.30 -8.96
CA THR A 35 2.31 -10.95 -9.40
C THR A 35 0.80 -10.83 -9.51
N GLU A 36 0.12 -11.80 -10.13
CA GLU A 36 -1.33 -11.84 -10.25
C GLU A 36 -2.00 -11.87 -8.87
N TYR A 37 -1.47 -12.70 -7.95
CA TYR A 37 -1.95 -12.74 -6.58
C TYR A 37 -1.82 -11.38 -5.87
N LEU A 38 -0.64 -10.74 -5.96
CA LEU A 38 -0.42 -9.43 -5.33
C LEU A 38 -1.30 -8.35 -5.95
N GLN A 39 -1.52 -8.37 -7.26
CA GLN A 39 -2.44 -7.45 -7.94
C GLN A 39 -3.88 -7.65 -7.47
N ASN A 40 -4.34 -8.90 -7.35
CA ASN A 40 -5.65 -9.21 -6.81
C ASN A 40 -5.79 -8.70 -5.39
N ARG A 41 -4.79 -8.95 -4.54
CA ARG A 41 -4.84 -8.52 -3.15
C ARG A 41 -4.80 -7.00 -3.00
N ALA A 42 -4.01 -6.31 -3.83
CA ALA A 42 -3.99 -4.85 -3.89
C ALA A 42 -5.36 -4.30 -4.30
N ARG A 43 -6.00 -4.86 -5.34
CA ARG A 43 -7.36 -4.46 -5.75
C ARG A 43 -8.37 -4.59 -4.63
N GLU A 44 -8.32 -5.68 -3.88
CA GLU A 44 -9.22 -5.88 -2.73
C GLU A 44 -8.99 -4.87 -1.60
N ILE A 45 -7.73 -4.53 -1.30
CA ILE A 45 -7.41 -3.50 -0.30
C ILE A 45 -7.96 -2.15 -0.75
N THR A 46 -7.69 -1.76 -2.00
CA THR A 46 -8.17 -0.50 -2.57
C THR A 46 -9.69 -0.42 -2.60
N ALA A 47 -10.38 -1.50 -2.99
CA ALA A 47 -11.83 -1.55 -3.02
C ALA A 47 -12.45 -1.39 -1.62
N ARG A 48 -11.85 -2.02 -0.59
CA ARG A 48 -12.30 -1.84 0.81
C ARG A 48 -12.09 -0.40 1.28
N ALA A 49 -10.93 0.19 1.01
CA ALA A 49 -10.65 1.58 1.37
C ALA A 49 -11.64 2.54 0.69
N ALA A 50 -11.97 2.32 -0.59
CA ALA A 50 -12.96 3.11 -1.31
C ALA A 50 -14.36 2.98 -0.70
N ALA A 51 -14.77 1.78 -0.29
CA ALA A 51 -16.06 1.53 0.35
C ALA A 51 -16.21 2.26 1.70
N GLU A 52 -15.13 2.32 2.51
CA GLU A 52 -15.13 3.03 3.79
C GLU A 52 -15.37 4.54 3.66
N ILE A 53 -15.01 5.13 2.52
CA ILE A 53 -15.15 6.59 2.27
C ILE A 53 -16.25 6.93 1.26
N ALA A 54 -17.07 5.96 0.86
CA ALA A 54 -18.02 6.11 -0.25
C ALA A 54 -19.18 7.10 0.04
N SER A 55 -19.44 7.39 1.32
CA SER A 55 -20.47 8.35 1.73
C SER A 55 -20.20 8.89 3.14
N PRO A 56 -20.81 10.01 3.54
CA PRO A 56 -20.73 10.48 4.92
C PRO A 56 -21.17 9.42 5.94
N ALA A 57 -22.26 8.69 5.68
CA ALA A 57 -22.75 7.65 6.57
C ALA A 57 -21.76 6.48 6.77
N ALA A 58 -20.99 6.15 5.74
CA ALA A 58 -19.93 5.12 5.83
C ALA A 58 -18.65 5.66 6.51
N TRP A 59 -18.31 6.93 6.28
CA TRP A 59 -17.08 7.56 6.77
C TRP A 59 -17.13 7.94 8.25
N GLU A 60 -18.22 8.57 8.70
CA GLU A 60 -18.31 9.14 10.06
C GLU A 60 -17.98 8.12 11.17
N PRO A 61 -18.43 6.86 11.12
CA PRO A 61 -18.08 5.86 12.13
C PRO A 61 -16.58 5.52 12.23
N VAL A 62 -15.83 5.61 11.12
CA VAL A 62 -14.42 5.23 11.06
C VAL A 62 -13.45 6.42 11.12
N ARG A 63 -13.98 7.64 10.95
CA ARG A 63 -13.22 8.90 10.86
C ARG A 63 -12.22 9.08 12.00
N ALA A 64 -12.67 8.89 13.24
CA ALA A 64 -11.81 9.11 14.42
C ALA A 64 -10.59 8.18 14.42
N ARG A 65 -10.81 6.87 14.22
CA ARG A 65 -9.75 5.87 14.13
C ARG A 65 -8.78 6.17 12.99
N ARG A 66 -9.29 6.50 11.80
CA ARG A 66 -8.45 6.78 10.62
C ARG A 66 -7.58 8.04 10.82
N LEU A 67 -8.11 9.06 11.50
CA LEU A 67 -7.34 10.24 11.88
C LEU A 67 -6.27 9.95 12.94
N GLU A 68 -6.53 9.02 13.86
CA GLU A 68 -5.55 8.56 14.84
C GLU A 68 -4.43 7.76 14.18
N GLU A 69 -4.76 6.78 13.34
CA GLU A 69 -3.79 6.01 12.55
C GLU A 69 -2.92 6.93 11.67
N LEU A 70 -3.52 7.94 11.03
CA LEU A 70 -2.78 8.94 10.26
C LEU A 70 -1.79 9.72 11.15
N ARG A 71 -2.22 10.13 12.35
CA ARG A 71 -1.34 10.86 13.28
C ARG A 71 -0.19 9.96 13.72
N ASP A 72 -0.45 8.70 14.03
CA ASP A 72 0.58 7.73 14.43
C ASP A 72 1.60 7.51 13.30
N MET A 73 1.14 7.30 12.07
CA MET A 73 2.02 7.17 10.89
C MET A 73 2.90 8.39 10.65
N LEU A 74 2.41 9.58 10.99
CA LEU A 74 3.16 10.84 10.89
C LEU A 74 4.03 11.14 12.11
N GLY A 75 4.04 10.27 13.13
CA GLY A 75 4.74 10.51 14.40
C GLY A 75 4.15 11.66 15.23
N LEU A 76 2.87 11.97 15.03
CA LEU A 76 2.11 13.04 15.69
C LEU A 76 1.27 12.53 16.87
N LEU A 77 1.54 11.31 17.34
CA LEU A 77 0.87 10.72 18.50
C LEU A 77 1.88 10.51 19.65
N PRO A 78 1.76 11.23 20.79
CA PRO A 78 0.84 12.35 21.02
C PRO A 78 1.21 13.57 20.17
N TRP A 79 0.27 14.52 20.02
CA TRP A 79 0.57 15.76 19.32
C TRP A 79 1.78 16.45 19.97
N PRO A 80 2.76 16.94 19.19
CA PRO A 80 3.84 17.73 19.74
C PRO A 80 3.28 18.98 20.43
N ALA A 81 4.01 19.46 21.45
CA ALA A 81 3.67 20.70 22.11
C ALA A 81 3.59 21.84 21.07
N ARG A 82 2.49 22.60 21.10
CA ARG A 82 2.36 23.78 20.24
C ARG A 82 3.42 24.80 20.62
N THR A 83 4.11 25.32 19.61
CA THR A 83 5.10 26.38 19.78
C THR A 83 4.58 27.67 19.13
N PRO A 84 4.97 28.85 19.63
CA PRO A 84 4.65 30.12 18.97
C PRO A 84 5.17 30.12 17.52
N LEU A 85 4.35 30.58 16.57
CA LEU A 85 4.73 30.64 15.15
C LEU A 85 5.69 31.79 14.83
N ASN A 86 5.82 32.80 15.69
CA ASN A 86 6.71 33.96 15.48
C ASN A 86 6.65 34.52 14.04
N VAL A 87 5.43 34.69 13.51
CA VAL A 87 5.20 35.13 12.12
C VAL A 87 5.67 36.58 11.94
N ARG A 88 6.38 36.85 10.85
CA ARG A 88 6.80 38.18 10.43
C ARG A 88 6.44 38.42 8.97
N VAL A 89 5.74 39.51 8.68
CA VAL A 89 5.56 40.00 7.31
C VAL A 89 6.90 40.59 6.85
N ALA A 90 7.49 39.99 5.83
CA ALA A 90 8.77 40.41 5.27
C ALA A 90 8.59 41.44 4.15
N ALA A 91 7.50 41.34 3.38
CA ALA A 91 7.16 42.28 2.31
C ALA A 91 5.64 42.29 2.07
N THR A 92 5.15 43.43 1.60
CA THR A 92 3.76 43.62 1.18
C THR A 92 3.77 44.23 -0.21
N LEU A 93 3.06 43.62 -1.15
CA LEU A 93 2.92 44.09 -2.52
C LEU A 93 1.45 44.37 -2.81
N ASP A 94 1.14 45.65 -3.02
CA ASP A 94 -0.17 46.09 -3.45
C ASP A 94 -0.32 45.93 -4.98
N LYS A 95 -1.38 45.25 -5.41
CA LYS A 95 -1.77 45.05 -6.82
C LYS A 95 -3.05 45.82 -7.18
N GLY A 96 -3.55 46.66 -6.29
CA GLY A 96 -4.78 47.44 -6.44
C GLY A 96 -6.03 46.61 -6.12
N SER A 97 -6.22 45.47 -6.79
CA SER A 97 -7.37 44.58 -6.53
C SER A 97 -7.10 43.52 -5.47
N TYR A 98 -5.83 43.28 -5.13
CA TYR A 98 -5.41 42.37 -4.07
C TYR A 98 -4.03 42.76 -3.53
N THR A 99 -3.69 42.21 -2.38
CA THR A 99 -2.39 42.38 -1.74
C THR A 99 -1.72 41.03 -1.58
N VAL A 100 -0.40 40.98 -1.80
CA VAL A 100 0.42 39.80 -1.54
C VAL A 100 1.36 40.12 -0.38
N GLU A 101 1.26 39.37 0.70
CA GLU A 101 2.18 39.46 1.84
C GLU A 101 3.10 38.25 1.84
N THR A 102 4.41 38.48 1.79
CA THR A 102 5.40 37.43 2.01
C THR A 102 5.66 37.33 3.51
N ILE A 103 5.48 36.15 4.08
CA ILE A 103 5.70 35.92 5.51
C ILE A 103 6.88 34.97 5.74
N ALA A 104 7.53 35.12 6.90
CA ALA A 104 8.41 34.12 7.47
C ALA A 104 7.90 33.74 8.86
N PHE A 105 7.84 32.44 9.16
CA PHE A 105 7.37 31.96 10.46
C PHE A 105 8.17 30.74 10.94
N GLU A 106 8.14 30.47 12.23
CA GLU A 106 8.75 29.30 12.86
C GLU A 106 7.79 28.10 12.83
N SER A 107 8.06 27.13 11.95
CA SER A 107 7.33 25.85 11.89
C SER A 107 7.61 24.94 13.09
N LEU A 108 8.82 25.07 13.64
CA LEU A 108 9.30 24.55 14.91
C LEU A 108 10.25 25.60 15.52
N PRO A 109 10.59 25.55 16.81
CA PRO A 109 11.48 26.52 17.43
C PRO A 109 12.79 26.66 16.66
N ARG A 110 13.05 27.86 16.14
CA ARG A 110 14.21 28.22 15.29
C ARG A 110 14.25 27.54 13.91
N ILE A 111 13.14 26.99 13.42
CA ILE A 111 13.00 26.41 12.06
C ILE A 111 12.05 27.28 11.24
N TYR A 112 12.62 28.06 10.33
CA TYR A 112 11.89 29.07 9.57
C TYR A 112 11.35 28.53 8.25
N VAL A 113 10.11 28.90 7.93
CA VAL A 113 9.42 28.61 6.66
C VAL A 113 8.87 29.92 6.11
N THR A 114 8.93 30.08 4.78
CA THR A 114 8.36 31.23 4.06
C THR A 114 7.11 30.82 3.29
N ALA A 115 6.13 31.72 3.20
CA ALA A 115 4.90 31.53 2.43
C ALA A 115 4.50 32.84 1.72
#